data_AF-Q7UJ13-F1
#
_entry.id   AF-Q7UJ13-F1
#
_cell.length_a   1.000
_cell.length_b   1.000
_cell.length_c   1.000
_cell.angle_alpha   90.00
_cell.angle_beta   90.00
_cell.angle_gamma   90.00
#
_symmetry.space_group_name_H-M   'P 1'
#
loop_
_entity.id
_entity.type
_entity.pdbx_description
1 polymer ?
#
loop_
_entity_poly.entity_id
_entity_poly.type
_entity_poly.pdbx_seq_one_letter_code
_entity_poly.pdbx_strand_id
1 'polypeptide(L)'
;MATLFKKQYTKPIPDGAQIIARTVKGESKQFAQWTDRRGKKRTAELTANGKRIKAEATTWTAKYRDGEGMVCEVATGCRQKDAANAVLSDLLKRAEHVKSNILSPEQDRIADHAAVPITDHIEAFLEYQRRKGTHPDRVQHYDTKLNETAATCHFRTLRDLSVDRLESWLGEQRTSERKMGAAVYNGYRESWLAFGNWCIGKRVNGKQTHFNGEKRLLTNPFDGMAKLDEESERRRRARALTDAELTRLLDAARRRPLEHAMTVYRGPNKGKLLAKVPDERKAKLIALGNERALIYKTAVLTGLRLNELRTLECRDLSLGDLGFIRLRHSNEKSRKGSTLPLRSDLVTELREWIADKQPGDRVFVVPDGLLRIMDRDLKAAGIPKKDADGCVVHVHALRHSFASHLSKAGVAPRIAQAAMRHSNIRLTMGTYTDERLLDTAEAIETLSMFRSAAIPNESEDSDDETKPRKLAPMLAPNSVQDSKNSQSESFSDQTDDDAENDANTKKPHKTLGIAGFLGVGDTELESVTSTMSTWRSNQLS
;
A
#
# COMPACT_ATOMS: atom_id res chain seq x y z
N MET A 1 49.36 19.30 -3.74
CA MET A 1 49.85 19.13 -2.36
C MET A 1 48.68 19.12 -1.42
N ALA A 2 48.66 18.19 -0.47
CA ALA A 2 47.64 18.11 0.55
C ALA A 2 47.87 19.18 1.62
N THR A 3 46.83 19.90 2.05
CA THR A 3 46.95 21.01 2.99
C THR A 3 45.80 21.02 3.99
N LEU A 4 46.09 21.47 5.22
CA LEU A 4 45.09 21.78 6.24
C LEU A 4 44.96 23.28 6.40
N PHE A 5 43.73 23.78 6.41
CA PHE A 5 43.45 25.18 6.67
C PHE A 5 42.13 25.34 7.44
N LYS A 6 41.92 26.51 8.04
CA LYS A 6 40.63 26.88 8.63
C LYS A 6 39.88 27.75 7.63
N LYS A 7 38.67 27.34 7.24
CA LYS A 7 37.82 28.15 6.35
C LYS A 7 37.52 29.49 7.01
N GLN A 8 37.81 30.58 6.31
CA GLN A 8 37.44 31.93 6.72
C GLN A 8 36.03 32.23 6.22
N TYR A 9 35.19 32.79 7.09
CA TYR A 9 33.84 33.24 6.76
C TYR A 9 33.59 34.61 7.42
N THR A 10 32.56 35.33 6.96
CA THR A 10 32.30 36.68 7.45
C THR A 10 31.11 36.73 8.40
N LYS A 11 31.26 37.44 9.52
CA LYS A 11 30.21 37.69 10.52
C LYS A 11 29.92 39.20 10.64
N PRO A 12 28.69 39.60 11.02
CA PRO A 12 28.42 40.99 11.35
C PRO A 12 29.27 41.44 12.53
N ILE A 13 29.56 42.75 12.61
CA ILE A 13 30.31 43.34 13.72
C ILE A 13 29.45 43.23 14.99
N PRO A 14 29.98 42.72 16.11
CA PRO A 14 29.26 42.66 17.37
C PRO A 14 28.97 44.06 17.94
N ASP A 15 27.80 44.25 18.55
CA ASP A 15 27.42 45.52 19.17
C ASP A 15 28.41 45.90 20.28
N GLY A 16 28.90 47.15 20.25
CA GLY A 16 29.91 47.67 21.18
C GLY A 16 31.37 47.35 20.84
N ALA A 17 31.65 46.85 19.63
CA ALA A 17 33.03 46.63 19.16
C ALA A 17 33.75 47.94 18.81
N GLN A 18 34.97 48.13 19.32
CA GLN A 18 35.86 49.23 18.96
C GLN A 18 36.72 48.88 17.75
N ILE A 19 36.80 49.75 16.74
CA ILE A 19 37.63 49.54 15.55
C ILE A 19 39.02 50.13 15.80
N ILE A 20 40.05 49.30 15.66
CA ILE A 20 41.45 49.65 15.89
C ILE A 20 42.24 49.35 14.61
N ALA A 21 43.01 50.32 14.12
CA ALA A 21 43.95 50.10 13.04
C ALA A 21 45.29 49.59 13.60
N ARG A 22 45.84 48.52 13.03
CA ARG A 22 47.19 48.03 13.33
C ARG A 22 47.93 47.68 12.05
N THR A 23 49.20 48.06 11.99
CA THR A 23 50.10 47.66 10.91
C THR A 23 50.55 46.23 11.13
N VAL A 24 50.24 45.32 10.21
CA VAL A 24 50.64 43.91 10.27
C VAL A 24 51.32 43.55 8.94
N LYS A 25 52.60 43.16 9.00
CA LYS A 25 53.43 42.84 7.83
C LYS A 25 53.50 43.97 6.77
N GLY A 26 53.61 45.23 7.21
CA GLY A 26 53.77 46.39 6.31
C GLY A 26 52.47 46.98 5.73
N GLU A 27 51.31 46.32 5.96
CA GLU A 27 50.01 46.82 5.53
C GLU A 27 49.16 47.27 6.72
N SER A 28 48.46 48.41 6.59
CA SER A 28 47.53 48.91 7.62
C SER A 28 46.22 48.15 7.56
N LYS A 29 45.92 47.34 8.59
CA LYS A 29 44.70 46.52 8.66
C LYS A 29 43.80 46.98 9.81
N GLN A 30 42.50 46.98 9.57
CA GLN A 30 41.50 47.32 10.59
C GLN A 30 41.03 46.07 11.33
N PHE A 31 40.95 46.16 12.66
CA PHE A 31 40.48 45.10 13.54
C PHE A 31 39.32 45.60 14.40
N ALA A 32 38.31 44.78 14.61
CA ALA A 32 37.26 45.02 15.61
C ALA A 32 37.66 44.33 16.92
N GLN A 33 37.67 45.07 18.03
CA GLN A 33 37.89 44.56 19.37
C GLN A 33 36.60 44.66 20.19
N TRP A 34 36.14 43.54 20.76
CA TRP A 34 34.94 43.50 21.60
C TRP A 34 35.15 42.56 22.79
N THR A 35 34.31 42.70 23.80
CA THR A 35 34.27 41.76 24.93
C THR A 35 33.18 40.73 24.67
N ASP A 36 33.55 39.46 24.65
CA ASP A 36 32.60 38.36 24.48
C ASP A 36 31.67 38.25 25.70
N ARG A 37 30.54 37.54 25.57
CA ARG A 37 29.52 37.36 26.64
C ARG A 37 30.06 36.71 27.91
N ARG A 38 31.26 36.13 27.85
CA ARG A 38 32.03 35.53 28.95
C ARG A 38 33.11 36.46 29.52
N GLY A 39 33.10 37.76 29.22
CA GLY A 39 34.04 38.75 29.74
C GLY A 39 35.44 38.73 29.08
N LYS A 40 35.65 37.94 28.03
CA LYS A 40 36.97 37.80 27.37
C LYS A 40 37.10 38.77 26.20
N LYS A 41 38.15 39.60 26.19
CA LYS A 41 38.46 40.47 25.04
C LYS A 41 38.81 39.61 23.81
N ARG A 42 38.14 39.88 22.69
CA ARG A 42 38.34 39.26 21.38
C ARG A 42 38.67 40.33 20.36
N THR A 43 39.51 39.98 19.39
CA THR A 43 39.91 40.85 18.29
C THR A 43 39.79 40.06 17.00
N ALA A 44 39.16 40.62 15.96
CA ALA A 44 39.06 40.01 14.64
C ALA A 44 39.28 41.05 13.53
N GLU A 45 39.89 40.64 12.42
CA GLU A 45 40.15 41.50 11.25
C GLU A 45 38.83 41.86 10.54
N LEU A 46 38.71 43.09 10.06
CA LEU A 46 37.58 43.52 9.23
C LEU A 46 37.75 43.07 7.77
N THR A 47 36.65 42.92 7.05
CA THR A 47 36.66 42.76 5.60
C THR A 47 37.16 44.03 4.91
N ALA A 48 37.62 43.94 3.65
CA ALA A 48 38.14 45.09 2.91
C ALA A 48 37.16 46.28 2.85
N ASN A 49 35.84 46.00 2.89
CA ASN A 49 34.78 47.01 2.90
C ASN A 49 34.44 47.55 4.30
N GLY A 50 35.10 47.09 5.37
CA GLY A 50 34.91 47.56 6.74
C GLY A 50 33.58 47.22 7.43
N LYS A 51 32.67 46.48 6.78
CA LYS A 51 31.30 46.23 7.28
C LYS A 51 31.13 44.93 8.08
N ARG A 52 32.08 44.00 8.02
CA ARG A 52 31.97 42.65 8.63
C ARG A 52 33.33 42.20 9.20
N ILE A 53 33.31 41.34 10.20
CA ILE A 53 34.52 40.69 10.73
C ILE A 53 34.81 39.39 9.97
N LYS A 54 36.09 39.10 9.74
CA LYS A 54 36.59 37.80 9.27
C LYS A 54 36.70 36.87 10.48
N ALA A 55 35.96 35.77 10.45
CA ALA A 55 36.00 34.73 11.46
C ALA A 55 36.56 33.44 10.86
N GLU A 56 37.37 32.73 11.64
CA GLU A 56 37.89 31.42 11.26
C GLU A 56 36.97 30.30 11.77
N ALA A 57 36.85 29.23 10.98
CA ALA A 57 36.22 28.00 11.42
C ALA A 57 36.93 27.44 12.66
N THR A 58 36.14 26.91 13.59
CA THR A 58 36.67 26.27 14.80
C THR A 58 37.33 24.92 14.50
N THR A 59 36.92 24.28 13.41
CA THR A 59 37.43 23.00 12.91
C THR A 59 38.35 23.20 11.71
N TRP A 60 39.31 22.29 11.55
CA TRP A 60 40.19 22.26 10.39
C TRP A 60 39.48 21.64 9.17
N THR A 61 39.85 22.07 7.98
CA THR A 61 39.42 21.51 6.69
C THR A 61 40.64 20.97 5.96
N ALA A 62 40.52 19.74 5.46
CA ALA A 62 41.51 19.07 4.65
C ALA A 62 41.24 19.32 3.16
N LYS A 63 42.27 19.72 2.42
CA LYS A 63 42.26 19.80 0.96
C LYS A 63 43.30 18.86 0.39
N TYR A 64 42.85 17.88 -0.37
CA TYR A 64 43.68 16.82 -0.95
C TYR A 64 43.17 16.44 -2.35
N ARG A 65 43.92 15.60 -3.05
CA ARG A 65 43.45 14.97 -4.29
C ARG A 65 42.99 13.56 -3.98
N ASP A 66 41.81 13.18 -4.46
CA ASP A 66 41.32 11.81 -4.34
C ASP A 66 42.04 10.86 -5.33
N GLY A 67 41.66 9.58 -5.30
CA GLY A 67 42.23 8.57 -6.20
C GLY A 67 41.89 8.77 -7.68
N GLU A 68 40.86 9.55 -8.00
CA GLU A 68 40.46 9.93 -9.37
C GLU A 68 41.19 11.21 -9.84
N GLY A 69 41.97 11.85 -8.97
CA GLY A 69 42.74 13.07 -9.25
C GLY A 69 41.97 14.38 -9.03
N MET A 70 40.74 14.31 -8.53
CA MET A 70 39.89 15.46 -8.23
C MET A 70 40.28 16.11 -6.91
N VAL A 71 40.16 17.44 -6.82
CA VAL A 71 40.50 18.19 -5.60
C VAL A 71 39.30 18.18 -4.66
N CYS A 72 39.42 17.52 -3.52
CA CYS A 72 38.37 17.40 -2.50
C CYS A 72 38.68 18.28 -1.29
N GLU A 73 37.64 18.94 -0.76
CA GLU A 73 37.70 19.69 0.50
C GLU A 73 36.77 19.07 1.53
N VAL A 74 37.32 18.40 2.54
CA VAL A 74 36.57 17.68 3.58
C VAL A 74 36.81 18.32 4.94
N ALA A 75 35.73 18.62 5.67
CA ALA A 75 35.84 19.11 7.05
C ALA A 75 36.28 17.97 7.97
N THR A 76 37.39 18.13 8.71
CA THR A 76 37.91 17.04 9.56
C THR A 76 37.14 16.89 10.87
N GLY A 77 36.31 17.86 11.24
CA GLY A 77 35.62 17.89 12.54
C GLY A 77 36.53 18.16 13.75
N CYS A 78 37.84 18.07 13.59
CA CYS A 78 38.82 18.26 14.65
C CYS A 78 39.15 19.74 14.88
N ARG A 79 39.24 20.16 16.15
CA ARG A 79 39.70 21.52 16.55
C ARG A 79 41.22 21.62 16.68
N GLN A 80 41.87 20.53 17.08
CA GLN A 80 43.32 20.43 17.20
C GLN A 80 43.96 20.07 15.86
N LYS A 81 45.15 20.61 15.60
CA LYS A 81 45.85 20.43 14.32
C LYS A 81 46.35 18.99 14.15
N ASP A 82 46.82 18.35 15.23
CA ASP A 82 47.39 16.99 15.17
C ASP A 82 46.33 15.94 14.87
N ALA A 83 45.16 16.04 15.52
CA ALA A 83 44.01 15.21 15.19
C ALA A 83 43.52 15.41 13.74
N ALA A 84 43.57 16.65 13.24
CA ALA A 84 43.24 16.95 11.84
C ALA A 84 44.28 16.38 10.84
N ASN A 85 45.57 16.34 11.23
CA ASN A 85 46.63 15.69 10.45
C ASN A 85 46.41 14.18 10.35
N ALA A 86 45.96 13.52 11.43
CA ALA A 86 45.63 12.11 11.40
C ALA A 86 44.50 11.82 10.40
N VAL A 87 43.42 12.61 10.44
CA VAL A 87 42.32 12.49 9.45
C VAL A 87 42.82 12.73 8.02
N LEU A 88 43.67 13.74 7.80
CA LEU A 88 44.26 13.99 6.47
C LEU A 88 45.09 12.78 5.99
N SER A 89 45.90 12.20 6.88
CA SER A 89 46.70 11.01 6.58
C SER A 89 45.81 9.84 6.15
N ASP A 90 44.69 9.61 6.83
CA ASP A 90 43.77 8.52 6.48
C ASP A 90 43.07 8.76 5.14
N LEU A 91 42.70 10.00 4.84
CA LEU A 91 42.14 10.39 3.53
C LEU A 91 43.15 10.18 2.39
N LEU A 92 44.43 10.49 2.61
CA LEU A 92 45.49 10.24 1.64
C LEU A 92 45.74 8.75 1.41
N LYS A 93 45.75 7.93 2.47
CA LYS A 93 45.86 6.46 2.34
C LYS A 93 44.71 5.87 1.52
N ARG A 94 43.46 6.31 1.77
CA ARG A 94 42.31 5.90 0.96
C ARG A 94 42.48 6.28 -0.51
N ALA A 95 42.92 7.51 -0.80
CA ALA A 95 43.20 7.96 -2.16
C ALA A 95 44.31 7.14 -2.85
N GLU A 96 45.36 6.77 -2.12
CA GLU A 96 46.43 5.89 -2.62
C GLU A 96 45.91 4.48 -2.93
N HIS A 97 45.08 3.88 -2.08
CA HIS A 97 44.47 2.57 -2.33
C HIS A 97 43.60 2.56 -3.60
N VAL A 98 42.89 3.65 -3.87
CA VAL A 98 42.12 3.81 -5.11
C VAL A 98 43.07 3.94 -6.30
N LYS A 99 44.11 4.77 -6.19
CA LYS A 99 45.11 4.96 -7.25
C LYS A 99 45.90 3.69 -7.57
N SER A 100 46.13 2.83 -6.57
CA SER A 100 46.81 1.56 -6.72
C SER A 100 45.88 0.40 -7.14
N ASN A 101 44.62 0.68 -7.50
CA ASN A 101 43.60 -0.31 -7.86
C ASN A 101 43.32 -1.38 -6.78
N ILE A 102 43.61 -1.09 -5.51
CA ILE A 102 43.25 -1.96 -4.38
C ILE A 102 41.75 -1.79 -4.04
N LEU A 103 41.25 -0.56 -4.19
CA LEU A 103 39.84 -0.20 -4.04
C LEU A 103 39.35 0.45 -5.33
N SER A 104 38.15 0.12 -5.78
CA SER A 104 37.51 0.92 -6.82
C SER A 104 37.01 2.26 -6.24
N PRO A 105 36.91 3.34 -7.04
CA PRO A 105 36.31 4.59 -6.59
C PRO A 105 34.89 4.41 -6.04
N GLU A 106 34.15 3.44 -6.58
CA GLU A 106 32.82 3.08 -6.09
C GLU A 106 32.85 2.47 -4.69
N GLN A 107 33.77 1.54 -4.43
CA GLN A 107 33.95 0.92 -3.12
C GLN A 107 34.37 1.95 -2.05
N ASP A 108 35.19 2.94 -2.44
CA ASP A 108 35.57 4.03 -1.56
C ASP A 108 34.36 4.87 -1.14
N ARG A 109 33.51 5.29 -2.08
CA ARG A 109 32.27 6.03 -1.76
C ARG A 109 31.30 5.22 -0.90
N ILE A 110 31.18 3.90 -1.15
CA ILE A 110 30.36 3.00 -0.33
C ILE A 110 30.88 2.96 1.13
N ALA A 111 32.19 3.04 1.33
CA ALA A 111 32.78 2.99 2.67
C ALA A 111 32.34 4.17 3.56
N ASP A 112 32.01 5.32 2.98
CA ASP A 112 31.51 6.49 3.72
C ASP A 112 30.14 6.23 4.37
N HIS A 113 29.32 5.39 3.74
CA HIS A 113 28.00 5.00 4.25
C HIS A 113 28.06 3.92 5.34
N ALA A 114 29.22 3.29 5.54
CA ALA A 114 29.35 2.13 6.42
C ALA A 114 29.24 2.47 7.92
N ALA A 115 29.62 3.68 8.32
CA ALA A 115 29.53 4.16 9.71
C ALA A 115 28.17 4.82 10.03
N VAL A 116 27.35 5.09 9.02
CA VAL A 116 26.05 5.73 9.18
C VAL A 116 25.05 4.73 9.78
N PRO A 117 24.26 5.12 10.81
CA PRO A 117 23.24 4.28 11.40
C PRO A 117 22.22 3.76 10.39
N ILE A 118 21.72 2.54 10.60
CA ILE A 118 20.72 1.92 9.72
C ILE A 118 19.42 2.75 9.68
N THR A 119 19.07 3.42 10.78
CA THR A 119 17.87 4.26 10.89
C THR A 119 17.88 5.39 9.87
N ASP A 120 19.04 6.01 9.67
CA ASP A 120 19.21 7.13 8.74
C ASP A 120 19.11 6.62 7.28
N HIS A 121 19.62 5.41 7.02
CA HIS A 121 19.46 4.75 5.73
C HIS A 121 18.00 4.39 5.46
N ILE A 122 17.28 3.86 6.46
CA ILE A 122 15.85 3.54 6.35
C ILE A 122 15.06 4.82 6.10
N GLU A 123 15.31 5.90 6.83
CA GLU A 123 14.63 7.18 6.62
C GLU A 123 14.89 7.73 5.21
N ALA A 124 16.13 7.69 4.73
CA ALA A 124 16.46 8.07 3.36
C ALA A 124 15.73 7.21 2.31
N PHE A 125 15.57 5.91 2.56
CA PHE A 125 14.78 5.01 1.72
C PHE A 125 13.28 5.38 1.74
N LEU A 126 12.71 5.65 2.92
CA LEU A 126 11.31 6.05 3.04
C LEU A 126 11.05 7.37 2.32
N GLU A 127 11.95 8.34 2.44
CA GLU A 127 11.87 9.61 1.74
C GLU A 127 11.99 9.44 0.22
N TYR A 128 12.85 8.53 -0.23
CA TYR A 128 12.86 8.12 -1.64
C TYR A 128 11.51 7.52 -2.09
N GLN A 129 10.89 6.65 -1.29
CA GLN A 129 9.62 6.03 -1.63
C GLN A 129 8.47 7.04 -1.68
N ARG A 130 8.47 8.04 -0.79
CA ARG A 130 7.54 9.18 -0.81
C ARG A 130 7.71 10.01 -2.08
N ARG A 131 8.95 10.41 -2.41
CA ARG A 131 9.27 11.15 -3.64
C ARG A 131 8.90 10.38 -4.91
N LYS A 132 9.03 9.05 -4.91
CA LYS A 132 8.61 8.17 -6.01
C LYS A 132 7.08 8.16 -6.22
N GLY A 133 6.29 8.67 -5.27
CA GLY A 133 4.83 8.61 -5.32
C GLY A 133 4.26 7.25 -4.88
N THR A 134 5.00 6.50 -4.07
CA THR A 134 4.51 5.25 -3.49
C THR A 134 3.34 5.55 -2.54
N HIS A 135 2.31 4.69 -2.52
CA HIS A 135 1.14 4.88 -1.65
C HIS A 135 1.54 5.00 -0.16
N PRO A 136 0.95 5.94 0.62
CA PRO A 136 1.31 6.18 2.02
C PRO A 136 1.32 4.92 2.88
N ASP A 137 0.28 4.08 2.80
CA ASP A 137 0.20 2.83 3.56
C ASP A 137 1.38 1.89 3.28
N ARG A 138 1.86 1.84 2.03
CA ARG A 138 3.00 1.00 1.67
C ARG A 138 4.29 1.57 2.24
N VAL A 139 4.44 2.91 2.28
CA VAL A 139 5.56 3.56 2.96
C VAL A 139 5.52 3.26 4.46
N GLN A 140 4.35 3.35 5.08
CA GLN A 140 4.16 3.00 6.49
C GLN A 140 4.50 1.52 6.76
N HIS A 141 4.14 0.62 5.85
CA HIS A 141 4.52 -0.79 5.97
C HIS A 141 6.02 -1.02 5.87
N TYR A 142 6.73 -0.29 5.00
CA TYR A 142 8.19 -0.35 4.96
C TYR A 142 8.77 0.15 6.28
N ASP A 143 8.32 1.31 6.75
CA ASP A 143 8.78 1.93 8.00
C ASP A 143 8.65 0.97 9.19
N THR A 144 7.43 0.48 9.44
CA THR A 144 7.16 -0.42 10.57
C THR A 144 7.99 -1.70 10.48
N LYS A 145 8.03 -2.36 9.32
CA LYS A 145 8.71 -3.65 9.20
C LYS A 145 10.23 -3.52 9.29
N LEU A 146 10.80 -2.53 8.60
CA LEU A 146 12.26 -2.32 8.58
C LEU A 146 12.76 -1.91 9.97
N ASN A 147 12.08 -0.99 10.65
CA ASN A 147 12.51 -0.55 11.97
C ASN A 147 12.32 -1.62 13.05
N GLU A 148 11.19 -2.35 13.05
CA GLU A 148 10.95 -3.48 13.96
C GLU A 148 12.07 -4.52 13.85
N THR A 149 12.34 -4.98 12.62
CA THR A 149 13.33 -6.03 12.38
C THR A 149 14.77 -5.56 12.49
N ALA A 150 15.07 -4.30 12.18
CA ALA A 150 16.39 -3.74 12.43
C ALA A 150 16.72 -3.73 13.92
N ALA A 151 15.74 -3.39 14.77
CA ALA A 151 15.92 -3.39 16.22
C ALA A 151 16.09 -4.82 16.76
N THR A 152 15.23 -5.76 16.37
CA THR A 152 15.26 -7.15 16.89
C THR A 152 16.43 -7.96 16.37
N CYS A 153 16.79 -7.83 15.08
CA CYS A 153 17.96 -8.51 14.51
C CYS A 153 19.28 -7.80 14.82
N HIS A 154 19.24 -6.69 15.58
CA HIS A 154 20.40 -5.86 15.94
C HIS A 154 21.20 -5.39 14.74
N PHE A 155 20.51 -4.93 13.70
CA PHE A 155 21.13 -4.22 12.59
C PHE A 155 21.37 -2.78 13.05
N ARG A 156 22.63 -2.40 13.27
CA ARG A 156 22.98 -1.02 13.68
C ARG A 156 23.50 -0.22 12.49
N THR A 157 24.20 -0.88 11.59
CA THR A 157 24.78 -0.33 10.37
C THR A 157 24.49 -1.23 9.17
N LEU A 158 24.83 -0.78 7.96
CA LEU A 158 24.70 -1.60 6.75
C LEU A 158 25.56 -2.87 6.79
N ARG A 159 26.65 -2.90 7.58
CA ARG A 159 27.53 -4.08 7.73
C ARG A 159 26.89 -5.19 8.54
N ASP A 160 25.91 -4.85 9.37
CA ASP A 160 25.23 -5.83 10.23
C ASP A 160 24.15 -6.61 9.47
N LEU A 161 23.76 -6.18 8.26
CA LEU A 161 22.69 -6.83 7.51
C LEU A 161 23.06 -8.30 7.23
N SER A 162 22.20 -9.21 7.67
CA SER A 162 22.41 -10.66 7.55
C SER A 162 21.08 -11.35 7.25
N VAL A 163 21.11 -12.20 6.22
CA VAL A 163 19.99 -13.08 5.87
C VAL A 163 19.70 -14.04 7.00
N ASP A 164 20.71 -14.72 7.51
CA ASP A 164 20.57 -15.73 8.56
C ASP A 164 19.89 -15.17 9.82
N ARG A 165 20.26 -13.96 10.26
CA ARG A 165 19.61 -13.29 11.39
C ARG A 165 18.15 -12.96 11.12
N LEU A 166 17.82 -12.52 9.91
CA LEU A 166 16.45 -12.20 9.54
C LEU A 166 15.61 -13.48 9.39
N GLU A 167 16.14 -14.53 8.75
CA GLU A 167 15.46 -15.82 8.59
C GLU A 167 15.25 -16.52 9.93
N SER A 168 16.24 -16.49 10.82
CA SER A 168 16.12 -17.04 12.18
C SER A 168 14.99 -16.35 12.94
N TRP A 169 15.00 -15.01 12.97
CA TRP A 169 13.93 -14.25 13.63
C TRP A 169 12.56 -14.52 12.99
N LEU A 170 12.47 -14.50 11.65
CA LEU A 170 11.22 -14.80 10.95
C LEU A 170 10.73 -16.22 11.25
N GLY A 171 11.62 -17.20 11.31
CA GLY A 171 11.34 -18.59 11.67
C GLY A 171 10.80 -18.72 13.10
N GLU A 172 11.43 -18.04 14.06
CA GLU A 172 10.92 -17.95 15.44
C GLU A 172 9.53 -17.31 15.50
N GLN A 173 9.26 -16.25 14.73
CA GLN A 173 7.93 -15.65 14.69
C GLN A 173 6.86 -16.61 14.13
N ARG A 174 7.25 -17.61 13.33
CA ARG A 174 6.32 -18.64 12.83
C ARG A 174 6.01 -19.71 13.86
N THR A 175 6.98 -20.10 14.69
CA THR A 175 6.80 -21.11 15.75
C THR A 175 6.23 -20.52 17.04
N SER A 176 6.41 -19.22 17.26
CA SER A 176 5.85 -18.50 18.42
C SER A 176 4.33 -18.52 18.48
N GLU A 177 3.76 -18.12 19.62
CA GLU A 177 2.31 -17.98 19.84
C GLU A 177 1.62 -17.11 18.77
N ARG A 178 2.34 -16.14 18.19
CA ARG A 178 1.84 -15.24 17.14
C ARG A 178 1.53 -15.99 15.84
N LYS A 179 2.15 -17.16 15.61
CA LYS A 179 2.05 -17.99 14.39
C LYS A 179 2.01 -17.12 13.14
N MET A 180 3.11 -16.48 12.78
CA MET A 180 3.19 -15.66 11.57
C MET A 180 2.84 -16.49 10.31
N GLY A 181 2.02 -15.93 9.41
CA GLY A 181 1.64 -16.60 8.16
C GLY A 181 2.59 -16.27 7.00
N ALA A 182 2.66 -17.14 5.99
CA ALA A 182 3.50 -16.97 4.80
C ALA A 182 3.41 -15.56 4.15
N ALA A 183 2.21 -14.99 4.04
CA ALA A 183 2.04 -13.64 3.46
C ALA A 183 2.71 -12.53 4.29
N VAL A 184 2.69 -12.65 5.61
CA VAL A 184 3.35 -11.68 6.49
C VAL A 184 4.87 -11.84 6.40
N TYR A 185 5.36 -13.08 6.44
CA TYR A 185 6.77 -13.42 6.22
C TYR A 185 7.30 -12.83 4.91
N ASN A 186 6.61 -13.11 3.80
CA ASN A 186 6.98 -12.61 2.48
C ASN A 186 6.94 -11.07 2.45
N GLY A 187 6.03 -10.45 3.20
CA GLY A 187 5.98 -9.01 3.35
C GLY A 187 7.20 -8.40 4.06
N TYR A 188 7.82 -9.08 5.03
CA TYR A 188 9.10 -8.65 5.63
C TYR A 188 10.26 -8.85 4.65
N ARG A 189 10.34 -10.03 4.04
CA ARG A 189 11.31 -10.35 2.98
C ARG A 189 11.30 -9.31 1.86
N GLU A 190 10.13 -8.99 1.31
CA GLU A 190 9.97 -8.00 0.24
C GLU A 190 10.38 -6.59 0.69
N SER A 191 10.22 -6.28 1.99
CA SER A 191 10.65 -4.99 2.54
C SER A 191 12.17 -4.86 2.55
N TRP A 192 12.86 -5.87 3.05
CA TRP A 192 14.32 -5.91 3.08
C TRP A 192 14.95 -6.05 1.70
N LEU A 193 14.35 -6.84 0.80
CA LEU A 193 14.77 -6.91 -0.59
C LEU A 193 14.66 -5.56 -1.30
N ALA A 194 13.55 -4.84 -1.11
CA ALA A 194 13.36 -3.52 -1.71
C ALA A 194 14.36 -2.50 -1.16
N PHE A 195 14.61 -2.52 0.16
CA PHE A 195 15.60 -1.67 0.80
C PHE A 195 17.02 -1.99 0.32
N GLY A 196 17.42 -3.26 0.29
CA GLY A 196 18.74 -3.68 -0.19
C GLY A 196 18.96 -3.37 -1.67
N ASN A 197 17.94 -3.55 -2.52
CA ASN A 197 17.98 -3.14 -3.92
C ASN A 197 18.16 -1.63 -4.09
N TRP A 198 17.53 -0.83 -3.22
CA TRP A 198 17.75 0.61 -3.18
C TRP A 198 19.19 0.96 -2.75
N CYS A 199 19.74 0.28 -1.73
CA CYS A 199 21.12 0.50 -1.28
C CYS A 199 22.18 0.22 -2.36
N ILE A 200 21.95 -0.75 -3.25
CA ILE A 200 22.86 -1.01 -4.39
C ILE A 200 22.55 -0.16 -5.63
N GLY A 201 21.57 0.74 -5.56
CA GLY A 201 21.14 1.57 -6.69
C GLY A 201 20.40 0.82 -7.80
N LYS A 202 19.96 -0.43 -7.56
CA LYS A 202 19.24 -1.25 -8.53
C LYS A 202 17.79 -0.81 -8.60
N ARG A 203 17.42 -0.06 -9.64
CA ARG A 203 16.01 0.14 -9.99
C ARG A 203 15.48 -1.05 -10.79
N VAL A 204 14.31 -1.54 -10.39
CA VAL A 204 13.45 -2.39 -11.20
C VAL A 204 12.34 -1.50 -11.75
N ASN A 205 12.48 -1.02 -12.98
CA ASN A 205 11.41 -0.45 -13.78
C ASN A 205 11.76 -0.70 -15.26
N GLY A 206 11.15 -1.71 -15.88
CA GLY A 206 11.42 -2.05 -17.30
C GLY A 206 12.81 -2.65 -17.57
N LYS A 207 13.21 -2.64 -18.85
CA LYS A 207 14.48 -3.21 -19.38
C LYS A 207 15.73 -2.34 -19.12
N GLN A 208 15.61 -1.18 -18.46
CA GLN A 208 16.74 -0.27 -18.24
C GLN A 208 16.97 0.00 -16.75
N THR A 209 18.19 -0.28 -16.30
CA THR A 209 18.69 0.06 -14.97
C THR A 209 19.24 1.48 -14.98
N HIS A 210 18.47 2.45 -14.48
CA HIS A 210 19.03 3.77 -14.16
C HIS A 210 19.55 3.79 -12.72
N PHE A 211 20.80 4.23 -12.55
CA PHE A 211 21.37 4.59 -11.26
C PHE A 211 20.81 5.95 -10.84
N ASN A 212 20.09 6.00 -9.72
CA ASN A 212 19.76 7.28 -9.09
C ASN A 212 20.14 7.22 -7.61
N GLY A 213 21.14 8.02 -7.25
CA GLY A 213 21.68 8.11 -5.89
C GLY A 213 23.06 7.46 -5.74
N GLU A 214 23.69 7.77 -4.61
CA GLU A 214 24.94 7.14 -4.18
C GLU A 214 24.69 5.68 -3.80
N LYS A 215 25.51 4.77 -4.35
CA LYS A 215 25.53 3.37 -3.92
C LYS A 215 26.02 3.30 -2.47
N ARG A 216 25.29 2.56 -1.64
CA ARG A 216 25.56 2.34 -0.22
C ARG A 216 25.99 0.90 0.09
N LEU A 217 25.71 -0.03 -0.83
CA LEU A 217 26.13 -1.42 -0.78
C LEU A 217 26.62 -1.87 -2.17
N LEU A 218 27.50 -2.88 -2.19
CA LEU A 218 27.96 -3.50 -3.43
C LEU A 218 26.98 -4.58 -3.92
N THR A 219 26.48 -5.39 -3.00
CA THR A 219 25.51 -6.46 -3.24
C THR A 219 24.34 -6.34 -2.27
N ASN A 220 23.18 -6.86 -2.65
CA ASN A 220 22.03 -6.92 -1.77
C ASN A 220 22.13 -8.18 -0.92
N PRO A 221 22.30 -8.08 0.42
CA PRO A 221 22.43 -9.25 1.28
C PRO A 221 21.22 -10.17 1.19
N PHE A 222 20.03 -9.61 1.00
CA PHE A 222 18.76 -10.34 1.02
C PHE A 222 18.37 -10.97 -0.33
N ASP A 223 19.21 -10.80 -1.36
CA ASP A 223 18.96 -11.44 -2.66
C ASP A 223 19.01 -12.96 -2.51
N GLY A 224 18.11 -13.66 -3.21
CA GLY A 224 18.00 -15.12 -3.14
C GLY A 224 17.26 -15.69 -1.93
N MET A 225 16.85 -14.88 -0.94
CA MET A 225 16.02 -15.34 0.19
C MET A 225 14.77 -16.08 -0.32
N ALA A 226 14.40 -17.22 0.25
CA ALA A 226 13.28 -18.01 -0.28
C ALA A 226 11.91 -17.33 -0.04
N LYS A 227 11.02 -17.37 -1.03
CA LYS A 227 9.61 -16.97 -0.85
C LYS A 227 8.84 -18.18 -0.34
N LEU A 228 8.03 -18.00 0.70
CA LEU A 228 7.11 -19.03 1.16
C LEU A 228 5.88 -19.11 0.26
N ASP A 229 5.34 -20.30 0.11
CA ASP A 229 4.08 -20.49 -0.61
C ASP A 229 2.90 -19.93 0.21
N GLU A 230 2.34 -18.83 -0.29
CA GLU A 230 1.18 -18.19 0.35
C GLU A 230 -0.13 -18.93 0.06
N GLU A 231 -0.18 -19.73 -1.01
CA GLU A 231 -1.41 -20.39 -1.46
C GLU A 231 -1.73 -21.61 -0.60
N SER A 232 -0.72 -22.44 -0.29
CA SER A 232 -0.87 -23.56 0.64
C SER A 232 -1.24 -23.11 2.06
N GLU A 233 -0.73 -21.97 2.52
CA GLU A 233 -0.99 -21.43 3.87
C GLU A 233 -2.17 -20.44 3.95
N ARG A 234 -3.00 -20.37 2.91
CA ARG A 234 -4.12 -19.43 2.87
C ARG A 234 -5.17 -19.75 3.94
N ARG A 235 -5.09 -19.03 5.07
CA ARG A 235 -5.94 -19.21 6.27
C ARG A 235 -7.44 -18.99 6.06
N ARG A 236 -7.81 -18.19 5.06
CA ARG A 236 -9.21 -17.83 4.77
C ARG A 236 -9.44 -17.98 3.28
N ARG A 237 -9.98 -19.14 2.89
CA ARG A 237 -10.52 -19.36 1.55
C ARG A 237 -11.95 -18.85 1.53
N ALA A 238 -12.32 -18.12 0.50
CA ALA A 238 -13.67 -17.59 0.37
C ALA A 238 -14.60 -18.68 -0.15
N ARG A 239 -15.81 -18.76 0.41
CA ARG A 239 -16.89 -19.63 -0.06
C ARG A 239 -17.89 -18.80 -0.86
N ALA A 240 -18.30 -19.26 -2.04
CA ALA A 240 -19.39 -18.63 -2.77
C ALA A 240 -20.76 -19.02 -2.17
N LEU A 241 -21.68 -18.06 -2.11
CA LEU A 241 -23.05 -18.27 -1.64
C LEU A 241 -23.94 -18.73 -2.80
N THR A 242 -24.79 -19.73 -2.55
CA THR A 242 -25.79 -20.20 -3.52
C THR A 242 -26.94 -19.18 -3.68
N ASP A 243 -27.73 -19.30 -4.74
CA ASP A 243 -28.88 -18.41 -4.98
C ASP A 243 -29.90 -18.44 -3.82
N ALA A 244 -30.15 -19.63 -3.25
CA ALA A 244 -31.01 -19.81 -2.11
C ALA A 244 -30.43 -19.18 -0.82
N GLU A 245 -29.12 -19.31 -0.61
CA GLU A 245 -28.43 -18.66 0.52
C GLU A 245 -28.41 -17.14 0.38
N LEU A 246 -28.18 -16.61 -0.83
CA LEU A 246 -28.23 -15.18 -1.10
C LEU A 246 -29.61 -14.61 -0.81
N THR A 247 -30.68 -15.28 -1.27
CA THR A 247 -32.06 -14.88 -1.00
C THR A 247 -32.33 -14.82 0.51
N ARG A 248 -31.99 -15.89 1.25
CA ARG A 248 -32.13 -15.93 2.71
C ARG A 248 -31.31 -14.85 3.42
N LEU A 249 -30.10 -14.55 2.94
CA LEU A 249 -29.24 -13.51 3.50
C LEU A 249 -29.83 -12.12 3.28
N LEU A 250 -30.33 -11.81 2.09
CA LEU A 250 -30.97 -10.54 1.79
C LEU A 250 -32.22 -10.33 2.64
N ASP A 251 -33.05 -11.35 2.77
CA ASP A 251 -34.24 -11.26 3.61
C ASP A 251 -33.87 -11.11 5.10
N ALA A 252 -32.87 -11.84 5.59
CA ALA A 252 -32.39 -11.67 6.96
C ALA A 252 -31.86 -10.26 7.21
N ALA A 253 -31.12 -9.69 6.25
CA ALA A 253 -30.62 -8.33 6.34
C ALA A 253 -31.73 -7.28 6.46
N ARG A 254 -32.86 -7.48 5.75
CA ARG A 254 -34.06 -6.61 5.85
C ARG A 254 -34.74 -6.71 7.21
N ARG A 255 -34.94 -7.95 7.70
CA ARG A 255 -35.74 -8.25 8.88
C ARG A 255 -35.02 -8.00 10.21
N ARG A 256 -33.74 -8.36 10.29
CA ARG A 256 -32.99 -8.42 11.57
C ARG A 256 -32.97 -7.11 12.35
N PRO A 257 -32.78 -5.91 11.76
CA PRO A 257 -32.74 -4.68 12.55
C PRO A 257 -34.02 -4.43 13.35
N LEU A 258 -35.18 -4.69 12.74
CA LEU A 258 -36.47 -4.56 13.39
C LEU A 258 -36.69 -5.68 14.41
N GLU A 259 -36.45 -6.93 14.03
CA GLU A 259 -36.57 -8.09 14.92
C GLU A 259 -35.70 -7.95 16.17
N HIS A 260 -34.45 -7.50 16.02
CA HIS A 260 -33.53 -7.26 17.13
C HIS A 260 -34.07 -6.20 18.10
N ALA A 261 -34.65 -5.11 17.58
CA ALA A 261 -35.23 -4.07 18.44
C ALA A 261 -36.52 -4.53 19.14
N MET A 262 -37.28 -5.44 18.52
CA MET A 262 -38.50 -6.02 19.09
C MET A 262 -38.23 -7.21 20.01
N THR A 263 -37.03 -7.80 19.95
CA THR A 263 -36.64 -8.94 20.77
C THR A 263 -36.45 -8.52 22.22
N VAL A 264 -37.13 -9.22 23.13
CA VAL A 264 -36.95 -9.06 24.57
C VAL A 264 -35.72 -9.87 25.00
N TYR A 265 -34.71 -9.23 25.60
CA TYR A 265 -33.47 -9.89 26.02
C TYR A 265 -33.43 -10.32 27.49
N ARG A 266 -34.38 -9.85 28.31
CA ARG A 266 -34.43 -10.05 29.77
C ARG A 266 -35.82 -10.49 30.23
N GLY A 267 -35.88 -11.25 31.32
CA GLY A 267 -37.14 -11.68 31.95
C GLY A 267 -37.81 -12.90 31.31
N PRO A 268 -39.08 -13.21 31.68
CA PRO A 268 -39.77 -14.45 31.31
C PRO A 268 -40.12 -14.54 29.82
N ASN A 269 -40.15 -13.42 29.11
CA ASN A 269 -40.42 -13.35 27.67
C ASN A 269 -39.15 -13.26 26.82
N LYS A 270 -37.99 -13.65 27.37
CA LYS A 270 -36.70 -13.63 26.66
C LYS A 270 -36.79 -14.38 25.32
N GLY A 271 -36.36 -13.72 24.24
CA GLY A 271 -36.36 -14.26 22.88
C GLY A 271 -37.64 -14.00 22.08
N LYS A 272 -38.71 -13.46 22.69
CA LYS A 272 -39.96 -13.13 21.98
C LYS A 272 -39.92 -11.71 21.41
N LEU A 273 -40.59 -11.49 20.26
CA LEU A 273 -40.72 -10.21 19.56
C LEU A 273 -41.83 -9.32 20.16
N LEU A 274 -41.79 -9.09 21.47
CA LEU A 274 -42.85 -8.39 22.21
C LEU A 274 -42.46 -6.99 22.70
N ALA A 275 -41.22 -6.55 22.43
CA ALA A 275 -40.78 -5.23 22.86
C ALA A 275 -41.50 -4.13 22.06
N LYS A 276 -42.07 -3.16 22.77
CA LYS A 276 -42.75 -2.02 22.16
C LYS A 276 -41.71 -1.07 21.56
N VAL A 277 -41.72 -0.94 20.24
CA VAL A 277 -40.88 0.01 19.50
C VAL A 277 -41.78 1.14 18.97
N PRO A 278 -41.43 2.42 19.17
CA PRO A 278 -42.16 3.55 18.58
C PRO A 278 -42.17 3.49 17.06
N ASP A 279 -43.24 3.95 16.42
CA ASP A 279 -43.41 3.79 14.96
C ASP A 279 -42.34 4.54 14.15
N GLU A 280 -41.90 5.72 14.62
CA GLU A 280 -40.77 6.44 14.01
C GLU A 280 -39.47 5.60 14.03
N ARG A 281 -39.21 4.92 15.15
CA ARG A 281 -38.04 4.04 15.29
C ARG A 281 -38.18 2.79 14.42
N LYS A 282 -39.39 2.24 14.27
CA LYS A 282 -39.64 1.12 13.35
C LYS A 282 -39.32 1.52 11.90
N ALA A 283 -39.79 2.68 11.44
CA ALA A 283 -39.52 3.18 10.10
C ALA A 283 -38.00 3.31 9.83
N LYS A 284 -37.24 3.87 10.78
CA LYS A 284 -35.77 3.95 10.70
C LYS A 284 -35.10 2.58 10.62
N LEU A 285 -35.57 1.60 11.37
CA LEU A 285 -35.01 0.24 11.36
C LEU A 285 -35.33 -0.52 10.06
N ILE A 286 -36.52 -0.29 9.49
CA ILE A 286 -36.90 -0.83 8.18
C ILE A 286 -36.00 -0.24 7.09
N ALA A 287 -35.82 1.09 7.08
CA ALA A 287 -34.91 1.75 6.15
C ALA A 287 -33.46 1.22 6.28
N LEU A 288 -32.96 1.04 7.51
CA LEU A 288 -31.65 0.45 7.77
C LEU A 288 -31.52 -0.99 7.26
N GLY A 289 -32.57 -1.81 7.42
CA GLY A 289 -32.60 -3.18 6.89
C GLY A 289 -32.59 -3.21 5.37
N ASN A 290 -33.37 -2.34 4.74
CA ASN A 290 -33.41 -2.20 3.28
C ASN A 290 -32.06 -1.75 2.73
N GLU A 291 -31.43 -0.74 3.34
CA GLU A 291 -30.08 -0.29 2.99
C GLU A 291 -29.07 -1.46 3.07
N ARG A 292 -29.12 -2.24 4.15
CA ARG A 292 -28.21 -3.37 4.34
C ARG A 292 -28.38 -4.45 3.28
N ALA A 293 -29.62 -4.78 2.93
CA ALA A 293 -29.90 -5.73 1.87
C ALA A 293 -29.39 -5.21 0.51
N LEU A 294 -29.58 -3.93 0.21
CA LEU A 294 -29.06 -3.30 -1.00
C LEU A 294 -27.53 -3.28 -1.05
N ILE A 295 -26.84 -3.07 0.08
CA ILE A 295 -25.38 -3.20 0.18
C ILE A 295 -24.93 -4.60 -0.25
N TYR A 296 -25.55 -5.65 0.30
CA TYR A 296 -25.20 -7.04 -0.04
C TYR A 296 -25.54 -7.38 -1.49
N LYS A 297 -26.74 -7.00 -1.95
CA LYS A 297 -27.20 -7.23 -3.33
C LYS A 297 -26.28 -6.54 -4.34
N THR A 298 -25.93 -5.28 -4.09
CA THR A 298 -25.00 -4.52 -4.95
C THR A 298 -23.63 -5.20 -4.98
N ALA A 299 -23.09 -5.60 -3.82
CA ALA A 299 -21.79 -6.27 -3.77
C ALA A 299 -21.75 -7.60 -4.55
N VAL A 300 -22.82 -8.39 -4.50
CA VAL A 300 -22.92 -9.69 -5.20
C VAL A 300 -23.22 -9.55 -6.69
N LEU A 301 -23.94 -8.52 -7.12
CA LEU A 301 -24.29 -8.34 -8.54
C LEU A 301 -23.27 -7.53 -9.35
N THR A 302 -22.37 -6.80 -8.68
CA THR A 302 -21.37 -5.95 -9.34
C THR A 302 -19.93 -6.37 -9.03
N GLY A 303 -19.75 -7.17 -7.97
CA GLY A 303 -18.44 -7.53 -7.46
C GLY A 303 -17.63 -6.34 -6.96
N LEU A 304 -18.22 -5.21 -6.57
CA LEU A 304 -17.46 -4.08 -6.00
C LEU A 304 -16.64 -4.51 -4.76
N ARG A 305 -15.44 -3.93 -4.59
CA ARG A 305 -14.69 -4.09 -3.33
C ARG A 305 -15.36 -3.29 -2.22
N LEU A 306 -15.15 -3.67 -0.96
CA LEU A 306 -15.78 -3.01 0.19
C LEU A 306 -15.52 -1.49 0.23
N ASN A 307 -14.28 -1.06 -0.01
CA ASN A 307 -13.96 0.36 -0.05
C ASN A 307 -14.57 1.07 -1.27
N GLU A 308 -14.66 0.40 -2.43
CA GLU A 308 -15.34 0.94 -3.62
C GLU A 308 -16.83 1.16 -3.35
N LEU A 309 -17.48 0.22 -2.64
CA LEU A 309 -18.88 0.35 -2.23
C LEU A 309 -19.09 1.47 -1.20
N ARG A 310 -18.13 1.63 -0.28
CA ARG A 310 -18.16 2.64 0.79
C ARG A 310 -17.96 4.06 0.27
N THR A 311 -17.15 4.25 -0.78
CA THR A 311 -16.86 5.56 -1.37
C THR A 311 -17.74 5.86 -2.58
N LEU A 312 -18.74 5.02 -2.88
CA LEU A 312 -19.65 5.22 -3.99
C LEU A 312 -20.60 6.40 -3.71
N GLU A 313 -20.65 7.37 -4.63
CA GLU A 313 -21.56 8.53 -4.56
C GLU A 313 -22.71 8.39 -5.56
N CYS A 314 -23.84 9.07 -5.30
CA CYS A 314 -25.01 9.03 -6.18
C CYS A 314 -24.68 9.53 -7.60
N ARG A 315 -23.76 10.49 -7.76
CA ARG A 315 -23.25 10.94 -9.07
C ARG A 315 -22.49 9.89 -9.88
N ASP A 316 -21.97 8.86 -9.21
CA ASP A 316 -21.23 7.77 -9.86
C ASP A 316 -22.20 6.77 -10.52
N LEU A 317 -23.50 6.85 -10.23
CA LEU A 317 -24.56 6.01 -10.80
C LEU A 317 -25.21 6.68 -12.01
N SER A 318 -25.22 5.99 -13.14
CA SER A 318 -26.07 6.32 -14.28
C SER A 318 -27.20 5.31 -14.34
N LEU A 319 -28.44 5.73 -14.10
CA LEU A 319 -29.63 4.86 -14.01
C LEU A 319 -30.59 5.11 -15.19
N GLY A 320 -30.06 5.29 -16.39
CA GLY A 320 -30.85 5.34 -17.64
C GLY A 320 -31.32 3.96 -18.10
N ASP A 321 -31.58 3.79 -19.39
CA ASP A 321 -32.05 2.52 -19.99
C ASP A 321 -31.02 1.39 -19.83
N LEU A 322 -29.73 1.73 -19.98
CA LEU A 322 -28.61 0.86 -19.61
C LEU A 322 -27.94 1.44 -18.37
N GLY A 323 -28.28 0.90 -17.20
CA GLY A 323 -27.68 1.34 -15.95
C GLY A 323 -26.21 0.95 -15.85
N PHE A 324 -25.36 1.86 -15.37
CA PHE A 324 -23.95 1.57 -15.10
C PHE A 324 -23.41 2.37 -13.91
N ILE A 325 -22.37 1.83 -13.28
CA ILE A 325 -21.57 2.51 -12.26
C ILE A 325 -20.28 3.02 -12.89
N ARG A 326 -19.96 4.30 -12.73
CA ARG A 326 -18.69 4.88 -13.11
C ARG A 326 -17.77 4.99 -11.89
N LEU A 327 -16.75 4.13 -11.81
CA LEU A 327 -15.78 4.19 -10.73
C LEU A 327 -14.72 5.25 -11.02
N ARG A 328 -14.52 6.18 -10.07
CA ARG A 328 -13.46 7.19 -10.12
C ARG A 328 -12.07 6.56 -10.00
N HIS A 329 -11.07 7.19 -10.63
CA HIS A 329 -9.66 6.77 -10.59
C HIS A 329 -9.11 6.61 -9.16
N SER A 330 -9.62 7.37 -8.18
CA SER A 330 -9.24 7.29 -6.76
C SER A 330 -9.72 6.02 -6.05
N ASN A 331 -10.81 5.43 -6.53
CA ASN A 331 -11.46 4.29 -5.90
C ASN A 331 -10.97 2.96 -6.50
N GLU A 332 -10.34 2.98 -7.67
CA GLU A 332 -9.89 1.78 -8.37
C GLU A 332 -8.40 1.50 -8.13
N LYS A 333 -8.08 0.25 -7.76
CA LYS A 333 -6.69 -0.19 -7.52
C LYS A 333 -5.78 -0.02 -8.75
N SER A 334 -6.33 -0.04 -9.96
CA SER A 334 -5.62 0.16 -11.24
C SER A 334 -5.57 1.62 -11.70
N ARG A 335 -6.30 2.54 -11.06
CA ARG A 335 -6.41 3.96 -11.45
C ARG A 335 -6.74 4.18 -12.93
N LYS A 336 -7.50 3.30 -13.58
CA LYS A 336 -7.86 3.46 -15.00
C LYS A 336 -9.25 4.04 -15.21
N GLY A 337 -10.10 4.00 -14.18
CA GLY A 337 -11.51 4.33 -14.33
C GLY A 337 -12.20 3.18 -15.05
N SER A 338 -13.31 2.71 -14.50
CA SER A 338 -14.02 1.57 -15.09
C SER A 338 -15.52 1.77 -14.97
N THR A 339 -16.21 1.43 -16.04
CA THR A 339 -17.67 1.40 -16.11
C THR A 339 -18.16 -0.02 -15.90
N LEU A 340 -19.12 -0.17 -15.00
CA LEU A 340 -19.66 -1.46 -14.58
C LEU A 340 -21.14 -1.51 -14.94
N PRO A 341 -21.58 -2.36 -15.87
CA PRO A 341 -23.00 -2.48 -16.19
C PRO A 341 -23.78 -3.01 -14.99
N LEU A 342 -25.00 -2.51 -14.82
CA LEU A 342 -25.93 -2.91 -13.78
C LEU A 342 -27.05 -3.76 -14.36
N ARG A 343 -27.48 -4.77 -13.59
CA ARG A 343 -28.68 -5.54 -13.91
C ARG A 343 -29.93 -4.67 -13.72
N SER A 344 -30.92 -4.81 -14.60
CA SER A 344 -32.11 -3.94 -14.64
C SER A 344 -32.90 -3.91 -13.33
N ASP A 345 -33.01 -5.04 -12.62
CA ASP A 345 -33.68 -5.11 -11.32
C ASP A 345 -32.94 -4.29 -10.24
N LEU A 346 -31.61 -4.31 -10.25
CA LEU A 346 -30.79 -3.53 -9.33
C LEU A 346 -30.87 -2.03 -9.68
N VAL A 347 -30.97 -1.69 -10.96
CA VAL A 347 -31.18 -0.30 -11.40
C VAL A 347 -32.49 0.25 -10.83
N THR A 348 -33.58 -0.52 -10.91
CA THR A 348 -34.88 -0.11 -10.37
C THR A 348 -34.80 0.13 -8.86
N GLU A 349 -34.27 -0.84 -8.10
CA GLU A 349 -34.15 -0.70 -6.64
C GLU A 349 -33.20 0.45 -6.22
N LEU A 350 -32.09 0.65 -6.94
CA LEU A 350 -31.17 1.76 -6.68
C LEU A 350 -31.82 3.11 -7.00
N ARG A 351 -32.63 3.19 -8.06
CA ARG A 351 -33.33 4.43 -8.46
C ARG A 351 -34.30 4.87 -7.37
N GLU A 352 -35.07 3.93 -6.82
CA GLU A 352 -35.96 4.19 -5.69
C GLU A 352 -35.17 4.59 -4.45
N TRP A 353 -34.05 3.91 -4.16
CA TRP A 353 -33.24 4.17 -2.98
C TRP A 353 -32.58 5.56 -2.97
N ILE A 354 -32.14 6.06 -4.13
CA ILE A 354 -31.44 7.34 -4.22
C ILE A 354 -32.37 8.52 -4.53
N ALA A 355 -33.68 8.31 -4.65
CA ALA A 355 -34.64 9.34 -5.04
C ALA A 355 -34.57 10.59 -4.15
N ASP A 356 -34.32 10.41 -2.85
CA ASP A 356 -34.23 11.49 -1.86
C ASP A 356 -32.79 11.97 -1.60
N LYS A 357 -31.80 11.49 -2.37
CA LYS A 357 -30.36 11.77 -2.15
C LYS A 357 -29.80 12.75 -3.18
N GLN A 358 -28.86 13.60 -2.74
CA GLN A 358 -28.17 14.50 -3.66
C GLN A 358 -27.02 13.78 -4.40
N PRO A 359 -26.60 14.25 -5.58
CA PRO A 359 -25.51 13.63 -6.34
C PRO A 359 -24.17 13.53 -5.59
N GLY A 360 -23.91 14.40 -4.60
CA GLY A 360 -22.71 14.34 -3.75
C GLY A 360 -22.80 13.35 -2.58
N ASP A 361 -23.99 12.83 -2.29
CA ASP A 361 -24.19 11.94 -1.15
C ASP A 361 -23.68 10.54 -1.45
N ARG A 362 -23.30 9.82 -0.39
CA ARG A 362 -22.97 8.40 -0.50
C ARG A 362 -24.24 7.61 -0.83
N VAL A 363 -24.12 6.67 -1.76
CA VAL A 363 -25.22 5.74 -2.09
C VAL A 363 -25.62 4.96 -0.84
N PHE A 364 -24.62 4.47 -0.10
CA PHE A 364 -24.80 3.68 1.12
C PHE A 364 -23.96 4.21 2.27
N VAL A 365 -24.50 4.13 3.49
CA VAL A 365 -23.73 4.29 4.73
C VAL A 365 -23.20 2.92 5.16
N VAL A 366 -22.04 2.53 4.62
CA VAL A 366 -21.44 1.22 4.90
C VAL A 366 -20.73 1.21 6.27
N PRO A 367 -21.15 0.41 7.27
CA PRO A 367 -20.54 0.42 8.59
C PRO A 367 -19.11 -0.16 8.59
N ASP A 368 -18.25 0.28 9.52
CA ASP A 368 -16.92 -0.31 9.77
C ASP A 368 -17.00 -1.74 10.27
N GLY A 369 -18.01 -2.04 11.07
CA GLY A 369 -18.30 -3.38 11.58
C GLY A 369 -19.08 -4.28 10.62
N LEU A 370 -19.11 -4.02 9.30
CA LEU A 370 -19.98 -4.75 8.36
C LEU A 370 -19.79 -6.27 8.45
N LEU A 371 -18.56 -6.77 8.65
CA LEU A 371 -18.32 -8.20 8.81
C LEU A 371 -19.04 -8.77 10.05
N ARG A 372 -18.99 -8.09 11.19
CA ARG A 372 -19.69 -8.51 12.43
C ARG A 372 -21.20 -8.47 12.24
N ILE A 373 -21.69 -7.48 11.51
CA ILE A 373 -23.11 -7.35 11.16
C ILE A 373 -23.53 -8.52 10.26
N MET A 374 -22.75 -8.80 9.21
CA MET A 374 -23.02 -9.88 8.26
C MET A 374 -22.96 -11.25 8.94
N ASP A 375 -22.03 -11.48 9.88
CA ASP A 375 -21.98 -12.72 10.67
C ASP A 375 -23.27 -12.97 11.46
N ARG A 376 -23.86 -11.90 12.02
CA ARG A 376 -25.16 -11.98 12.71
C ARG A 376 -26.30 -12.23 11.72
N ASP A 377 -26.26 -11.64 10.52
CA ASP A 377 -27.25 -11.87 9.45
C ASP A 377 -27.18 -13.31 8.90
N LEU A 378 -25.97 -13.85 8.69
CA LEU A 378 -25.76 -15.25 8.29
C LEU A 378 -26.34 -16.21 9.34
N LYS A 379 -26.11 -15.94 10.63
CA LYS A 379 -26.69 -16.73 11.72
C LYS A 379 -28.22 -16.67 11.71
N ALA A 380 -28.81 -15.49 11.53
CA ALA A 380 -30.26 -15.31 11.44
C ALA A 380 -30.87 -15.99 10.20
N ALA A 381 -30.12 -16.04 9.10
CA ALA A 381 -30.51 -16.71 7.86
C ALA A 381 -30.36 -18.25 7.91
N GLY A 382 -29.75 -18.81 8.97
CA GLY A 382 -29.42 -20.23 9.06
C GLY A 382 -28.37 -20.64 8.02
N ILE A 383 -27.41 -19.77 7.71
CA ILE A 383 -26.34 -20.02 6.75
C ILE A 383 -25.06 -20.30 7.53
N PRO A 384 -24.44 -21.49 7.37
CA PRO A 384 -23.20 -21.80 8.06
C PRO A 384 -22.07 -20.92 7.51
N LYS A 385 -21.37 -20.23 8.41
CA LYS A 385 -20.27 -19.32 8.06
C LYS A 385 -19.08 -20.06 7.44
N LYS A 386 -18.85 -21.30 7.88
CA LYS A 386 -17.82 -22.22 7.36
C LYS A 386 -18.51 -23.41 6.70
N ASP A 387 -18.01 -23.84 5.56
CA ASP A 387 -18.41 -25.13 4.97
C ASP A 387 -17.56 -26.30 5.50
N ALA A 388 -17.85 -27.51 5.00
CA ALA A 388 -17.16 -28.74 5.34
C ALA A 388 -15.65 -28.68 5.03
N ASP A 389 -15.27 -27.92 4.01
CA ASP A 389 -13.89 -27.78 3.53
C ASP A 389 -13.14 -26.61 4.20
N GLY A 390 -13.78 -25.93 5.15
CA GLY A 390 -13.19 -24.84 5.92
C GLY A 390 -13.14 -23.48 5.18
N CYS A 391 -13.79 -23.35 4.02
CA CYS A 391 -13.98 -22.07 3.34
C CYS A 391 -15.01 -21.22 4.11
N VAL A 392 -14.77 -19.90 4.12
CA VAL A 392 -15.45 -18.95 5.01
C VAL A 392 -16.19 -17.88 4.21
N VAL A 393 -17.44 -17.63 4.58
CA VAL A 393 -18.19 -16.45 4.11
C VAL A 393 -17.73 -15.21 4.90
N HIS A 394 -17.15 -14.24 4.19
CA HIS A 394 -16.72 -12.94 4.69
C HIS A 394 -17.07 -11.87 3.64
N VAL A 395 -16.86 -10.58 3.91
CA VAL A 395 -17.36 -9.52 3.00
C VAL A 395 -16.82 -9.67 1.57
N HIS A 396 -15.53 -10.01 1.42
CA HIS A 396 -14.95 -10.28 0.09
C HIS A 396 -15.50 -11.55 -0.56
N ALA A 397 -16.10 -12.47 0.21
CA ALA A 397 -16.79 -13.64 -0.34
C ALA A 397 -18.01 -13.25 -1.17
N LEU A 398 -18.66 -12.10 -0.93
CA LEU A 398 -19.74 -11.59 -1.79
C LEU A 398 -19.25 -11.32 -3.22
N ARG A 399 -18.04 -10.76 -3.34
CA ARG A 399 -17.35 -10.57 -4.61
C ARG A 399 -16.90 -11.90 -5.21
N HIS A 400 -16.52 -12.88 -4.40
CA HIS A 400 -16.28 -14.24 -4.88
C HIS A 400 -17.55 -14.85 -5.47
N SER A 401 -18.69 -14.75 -4.78
CA SER A 401 -19.98 -15.22 -5.28
C SER A 401 -20.30 -14.62 -6.65
N PHE A 402 -20.10 -13.32 -6.86
CA PHE A 402 -20.32 -12.70 -8.17
C PHE A 402 -19.56 -13.41 -9.30
N ALA A 403 -18.26 -13.62 -9.10
CA ALA A 403 -17.42 -14.27 -10.09
C ALA A 403 -17.80 -15.75 -10.32
N SER A 404 -18.12 -16.48 -9.25
CA SER A 404 -18.57 -17.87 -9.37
C SER A 404 -19.91 -17.97 -10.08
N HIS A 405 -20.84 -17.02 -9.85
CA HIS A 405 -22.12 -16.93 -10.56
C HIS A 405 -21.94 -16.58 -12.04
N LEU A 406 -21.00 -15.69 -12.40
CA LEU A 406 -20.64 -15.44 -13.79
C LEU A 406 -20.11 -16.71 -14.48
N SER A 407 -19.25 -17.46 -13.79
CA SER A 407 -18.71 -18.70 -14.32
C SER A 407 -19.79 -19.77 -14.48
N LYS A 408 -20.67 -19.93 -13.47
CA LYS A 408 -21.81 -20.84 -13.51
C LYS A 408 -22.77 -20.51 -14.65
N ALA A 409 -22.97 -19.22 -14.95
CA ALA A 409 -23.77 -18.76 -16.08
C ALA A 409 -23.09 -18.94 -17.45
N GLY A 410 -21.88 -19.52 -17.52
CA GLY A 410 -21.15 -19.76 -18.76
C GLY A 410 -20.58 -18.49 -19.40
N VAL A 411 -20.40 -17.41 -18.64
CA VAL A 411 -19.83 -16.17 -19.15
C VAL A 411 -18.35 -16.39 -19.51
N ALA A 412 -17.97 -16.00 -20.72
CA ALA A 412 -16.59 -16.17 -21.20
C ALA A 412 -15.57 -15.54 -20.23
N PRO A 413 -14.42 -16.19 -19.94
CA PRO A 413 -13.46 -15.72 -18.94
C PRO A 413 -12.96 -14.29 -19.13
N ARG A 414 -12.85 -13.82 -20.37
CA ARG A 414 -12.44 -12.44 -20.68
C ARG A 414 -13.52 -11.42 -20.29
N ILE A 415 -14.80 -11.75 -20.50
CA ILE A 415 -15.94 -10.91 -20.10
C ILE A 415 -16.03 -10.92 -18.57
N ALA A 416 -15.90 -12.08 -17.93
CA ALA A 416 -15.84 -12.18 -16.48
C ALA A 416 -14.67 -11.40 -15.87
N GLN A 417 -13.48 -11.44 -16.49
CA GLN A 417 -12.32 -10.64 -16.09
C GLN A 417 -12.61 -9.14 -16.18
N ALA A 418 -13.27 -8.70 -17.26
CA ALA A 418 -13.66 -7.30 -17.45
C ALA A 418 -14.69 -6.85 -16.41
N ALA A 419 -15.76 -7.62 -16.20
CA ALA A 419 -16.79 -7.36 -15.18
C ALA A 419 -16.18 -7.29 -13.77
N MET A 420 -15.24 -8.19 -13.47
CA MET A 420 -14.50 -8.21 -12.20
C MET A 420 -13.41 -7.12 -12.11
N ARG A 421 -13.01 -6.48 -13.20
CA ARG A 421 -11.88 -5.52 -13.23
C ARG A 421 -10.58 -6.14 -12.68
N HIS A 422 -10.27 -7.35 -13.12
CA HIS A 422 -9.02 -8.02 -12.77
C HIS A 422 -7.91 -7.65 -13.75
N SER A 423 -6.78 -7.16 -13.21
CA SER A 423 -5.61 -6.80 -14.03
C SER A 423 -4.95 -8.01 -14.71
N ASN A 424 -5.07 -9.20 -14.11
CA ASN A 424 -4.54 -10.45 -14.64
C ASN A 424 -5.64 -11.51 -14.69
N ILE A 425 -5.74 -12.22 -15.81
CA ILE A 425 -6.71 -13.29 -16.03
C ILE A 425 -6.52 -14.47 -15.07
N ARG A 426 -5.28 -14.72 -14.60
CA ARG A 426 -5.00 -15.76 -13.59
C ARG A 426 -5.80 -15.56 -12.31
N LEU A 427 -6.06 -14.31 -11.93
CA LEU A 427 -6.92 -14.02 -10.77
C LEU A 427 -8.33 -14.55 -11.02
N THR A 428 -8.92 -14.26 -12.19
CA THR A 428 -10.26 -14.74 -12.56
C THR A 428 -10.34 -16.26 -12.62
N MET A 429 -9.35 -16.92 -13.25
CA MET A 429 -9.37 -18.36 -13.48
C MET A 429 -9.03 -19.20 -12.23
N GLY A 430 -8.06 -18.78 -11.40
CA GLY A 430 -7.55 -19.60 -10.30
C GLY A 430 -8.05 -19.23 -8.90
N THR A 431 -8.66 -18.05 -8.71
CA THR A 431 -9.07 -17.57 -7.36
C THR A 431 -10.58 -17.54 -7.15
N TYR A 432 -11.38 -17.55 -8.22
CA TYR A 432 -12.79 -17.15 -8.15
C TYR A 432 -13.79 -18.11 -8.79
N THR A 433 -13.32 -19.14 -9.47
CA THR A 433 -14.15 -20.24 -9.92
C THR A 433 -14.30 -21.21 -8.74
N ASP A 434 -15.38 -21.08 -7.97
CA ASP A 434 -15.73 -22.12 -7.00
C ASP A 434 -16.20 -23.33 -7.81
N GLU A 435 -15.34 -24.35 -7.90
CA GLU A 435 -15.57 -25.56 -8.68
C GLU A 435 -16.92 -26.21 -8.34
N ARG A 436 -17.40 -26.03 -7.10
CA ARG A 436 -18.67 -26.61 -6.61
C ARG A 436 -19.92 -25.96 -7.19
N LEU A 437 -19.80 -24.75 -7.71
CA LEU A 437 -20.90 -24.07 -8.39
C LEU A 437 -20.91 -24.33 -9.90
N LEU A 438 -19.87 -24.97 -10.43
CA LEU A 438 -19.85 -25.42 -11.80
C LEU A 438 -20.56 -26.76 -11.91
N ASP A 439 -21.39 -26.90 -12.94
CA ASP A 439 -21.93 -28.20 -13.29
C ASP A 439 -20.89 -29.00 -14.08
N THR A 440 -19.89 -29.53 -13.36
CA THR A 440 -18.83 -30.35 -13.97
C THR A 440 -19.38 -31.66 -14.53
N ALA A 441 -20.51 -32.15 -13.99
CA ALA A 441 -21.16 -33.35 -14.47
C ALA A 441 -21.79 -33.11 -15.85
N GLU A 442 -22.62 -32.06 -15.99
CA GLU A 442 -23.17 -31.67 -17.30
C GLU A 442 -22.06 -31.36 -18.31
N ALA A 443 -20.99 -30.67 -17.89
CA ALA A 443 -19.85 -30.40 -18.77
C ALA A 443 -19.17 -31.69 -19.26
N ILE A 444 -19.04 -32.72 -18.42
CA ILE A 444 -18.51 -34.02 -18.81
C ILE A 444 -19.50 -34.78 -19.72
N GLU A 445 -20.80 -34.70 -19.47
CA GLU A 445 -21.83 -35.31 -20.33
C GLU A 445 -21.90 -34.64 -21.72
N THR A 446 -21.54 -33.35 -21.83
CA THR A 446 -21.40 -32.68 -23.14
C THR A 446 -20.13 -33.06 -23.90
N LEU A 447 -19.19 -33.78 -23.28
CA LEU A 447 -18.05 -34.33 -23.99
C LEU A 447 -18.58 -35.37 -24.98
N SER A 448 -18.35 -35.12 -26.26
CA SER A 448 -18.66 -36.05 -27.33
C SER A 448 -17.70 -37.25 -27.25
N MET A 449 -17.88 -38.13 -26.26
CA MET A 449 -17.19 -39.40 -26.20
C MET A 449 -17.85 -40.37 -27.18
N PHE A 450 -17.06 -40.79 -28.17
CA PHE A 450 -17.27 -41.93 -29.05
C PHE A 450 -18.74 -42.24 -29.36
N ARG A 451 -19.31 -41.55 -30.37
CA ARG A 451 -20.26 -42.26 -31.23
C ARG A 451 -19.49 -43.44 -31.80
N SER A 452 -19.62 -44.62 -31.17
CA SER A 452 -19.37 -45.87 -31.86
C SER A 452 -20.14 -45.75 -33.16
N ALA A 453 -19.41 -45.70 -34.27
CA ALA A 453 -19.98 -45.79 -35.59
C ALA A 453 -20.62 -47.18 -35.72
N ALA A 454 -21.81 -47.33 -35.16
CA ALA A 454 -22.74 -48.34 -35.62
C ALA A 454 -23.06 -47.96 -37.06
N ILE A 455 -22.62 -48.83 -37.96
CA ILE A 455 -22.92 -48.82 -39.39
C ILE A 455 -24.44 -48.63 -39.55
N PRO A 456 -24.91 -47.68 -40.37
CA PRO A 456 -26.34 -47.44 -40.50
C PRO A 456 -26.95 -48.56 -41.36
N ASN A 457 -27.98 -49.22 -40.81
CA ASN A 457 -29.01 -49.82 -41.66
C ASN A 457 -30.01 -48.72 -42.01
N GLU A 458 -30.13 -48.47 -43.30
CA GLU A 458 -31.07 -47.54 -43.90
C GLU A 458 -32.52 -47.92 -43.53
N SER A 459 -33.25 -46.95 -43.00
CA SER A 459 -34.66 -46.75 -43.33
C SER A 459 -35.02 -45.29 -43.02
N GLU A 460 -35.50 -44.63 -44.07
CA GLU A 460 -35.99 -43.26 -44.11
C GLU A 460 -37.28 -43.14 -43.27
N ASP A 461 -37.44 -42.06 -42.51
CA ASP A 461 -38.57 -41.13 -42.69
C ASP A 461 -38.60 -39.94 -41.70
N SER A 462 -38.94 -38.77 -42.26
CA SER A 462 -39.63 -37.59 -41.70
C SER A 462 -38.92 -36.63 -40.70
N ASP A 463 -38.69 -35.42 -41.21
CA ASP A 463 -39.12 -34.09 -40.73
C ASP A 463 -39.05 -33.73 -39.23
N ASP A 464 -38.18 -32.78 -38.87
CA ASP A 464 -38.57 -31.37 -38.58
C ASP A 464 -37.56 -30.63 -37.66
N GLU A 465 -37.48 -29.33 -37.91
CA GLU A 465 -36.84 -28.17 -37.28
C GLU A 465 -35.99 -28.25 -35.98
N THR A 466 -34.83 -27.56 -36.08
CA THR A 466 -34.27 -26.54 -35.16
C THR A 466 -32.84 -26.80 -34.69
N LYS A 467 -31.88 -26.07 -35.29
CA LYS A 467 -30.50 -25.92 -34.80
C LYS A 467 -30.47 -25.03 -33.53
N PRO A 468 -29.47 -25.23 -32.67
CA PRO A 468 -28.56 -24.11 -32.45
C PRO A 468 -27.08 -24.50 -32.60
N ARG A 469 -26.36 -23.66 -33.35
CA ARG A 469 -24.90 -23.61 -33.33
C ARG A 469 -24.45 -23.04 -31.98
N LYS A 470 -23.57 -23.75 -31.26
CA LYS A 470 -22.64 -23.12 -30.31
C LYS A 470 -21.22 -23.47 -30.71
N LEU A 471 -20.52 -22.45 -31.20
CA LEU A 471 -19.08 -22.44 -31.43
C LEU A 471 -18.37 -22.64 -30.09
N ALA A 472 -17.58 -23.71 -29.98
CA ALA A 472 -16.60 -23.88 -28.92
C ALA A 472 -15.36 -23.03 -29.24
N PRO A 473 -14.81 -22.23 -28.31
CA PRO A 473 -13.46 -21.72 -28.48
C PRO A 473 -12.47 -22.83 -28.10
N MET A 474 -11.81 -23.43 -29.09
CA MET A 474 -10.68 -24.32 -28.85
C MET A 474 -9.50 -23.51 -28.31
N LEU A 475 -9.14 -23.73 -27.04
CA LEU A 475 -7.87 -23.31 -26.46
C LEU A 475 -7.41 -24.43 -25.53
N ALA A 476 -6.53 -25.29 -26.04
CA ALA A 476 -5.76 -26.22 -25.23
C ALA A 476 -4.75 -25.44 -24.36
N PRO A 477 -4.54 -25.82 -23.08
CA PRO A 477 -3.42 -25.29 -22.31
C PRO A 477 -2.14 -26.00 -22.78
N ASN A 478 -1.16 -25.23 -23.26
CA ASN A 478 0.19 -25.75 -23.47
C ASN A 478 0.76 -26.26 -22.15
N SER A 479 1.28 -27.47 -22.21
CA SER A 479 2.04 -28.16 -21.18
C SER A 479 3.25 -27.34 -20.73
N VAL A 480 3.50 -27.41 -19.43
CA VAL A 480 4.68 -26.86 -18.75
C VAL A 480 5.92 -27.61 -19.23
N GLN A 481 6.85 -26.91 -19.89
CA GLN A 481 8.26 -27.30 -19.92
C GLN A 481 9.14 -26.08 -19.70
N ASP A 482 9.93 -26.17 -18.63
CA ASP A 482 11.07 -25.32 -18.36
C ASP A 482 12.05 -25.35 -19.54
N SER A 483 12.41 -24.18 -20.09
CA SER A 483 13.71 -24.03 -20.73
C SER A 483 14.21 -22.59 -20.70
N LYS A 484 15.49 -22.50 -20.36
CA LYS A 484 16.34 -21.32 -20.35
C LYS A 484 16.69 -20.91 -21.79
N ASN A 485 16.72 -19.59 -22.02
CA ASN A 485 17.62 -18.85 -22.92
C ASN A 485 17.33 -18.81 -24.45
N SER A 486 17.16 -17.57 -24.96
CA SER A 486 17.50 -16.97 -26.29
C SER A 486 16.37 -16.04 -26.77
N GLN A 487 16.56 -14.71 -26.72
CA GLN A 487 17.03 -13.77 -27.76
C GLN A 487 16.05 -13.50 -28.92
N SER A 488 15.61 -12.21 -28.97
CA SER A 488 15.14 -11.33 -30.09
C SER A 488 14.14 -11.89 -31.12
N GLU A 489 13.08 -11.19 -31.50
CA GLU A 489 13.09 -9.86 -32.14
C GLU A 489 11.82 -9.02 -31.91
N SER A 490 11.97 -7.75 -32.29
CA SER A 490 11.10 -6.57 -32.27
C SER A 490 9.69 -6.71 -32.83
N PHE A 491 8.75 -5.95 -32.24
CA PHE A 491 7.90 -5.02 -32.99
C PHE A 491 7.63 -3.78 -32.15
N SER A 492 7.77 -2.62 -32.78
CA SER A 492 7.59 -1.26 -32.27
C SER A 492 6.11 -0.87 -32.25
N ASP A 493 5.69 -0.10 -31.25
CA ASP A 493 4.63 0.89 -31.48
C ASP A 493 4.82 2.14 -30.60
N GLN A 494 4.59 3.27 -31.22
CA GLN A 494 4.79 4.64 -30.75
C GLN A 494 3.57 5.15 -29.98
N THR A 495 3.66 6.42 -29.58
CA THR A 495 2.62 7.34 -29.07
C THR A 495 2.45 7.36 -27.54
N ASP A 496 2.30 8.49 -26.88
CA ASP A 496 2.71 9.88 -27.13
C ASP A 496 2.79 10.53 -25.74
N ASP A 497 3.75 11.42 -25.57
CA ASP A 497 3.89 12.30 -24.41
C ASP A 497 2.75 13.33 -24.41
N ASP A 498 2.04 13.47 -23.28
CA ASP A 498 1.38 14.74 -22.95
C ASP A 498 1.50 14.98 -21.44
N ALA A 499 2.40 15.91 -21.13
CA ALA A 499 2.58 16.50 -19.83
C ALA A 499 1.67 17.74 -19.73
N GLU A 500 0.71 17.73 -18.82
CA GLU A 500 0.12 18.97 -18.33
C GLU A 500 0.32 19.11 -16.81
N ASN A 501 0.92 20.24 -16.54
CA ASN A 501 1.39 20.78 -15.29
C ASN A 501 0.22 21.60 -14.73
N ASP A 502 -0.30 21.27 -13.55
CA ASP A 502 -1.07 22.26 -12.82
C ASP A 502 -0.82 22.20 -11.31
N ALA A 503 -0.41 23.36 -10.81
CA ALA A 503 -0.03 23.60 -9.45
C ALA A 503 -0.98 24.65 -8.89
N ASN A 504 -1.84 24.28 -7.93
CA ASN A 504 -2.23 25.26 -6.92
C ASN A 504 -2.73 24.69 -5.58
N THR A 505 -2.02 25.15 -4.56
CA THR A 505 -2.27 25.34 -3.12
C THR A 505 -3.63 24.99 -2.48
N LYS A 506 -3.59 24.32 -1.29
CA LYS A 506 -3.83 24.93 0.05
C LYS A 506 -3.93 23.88 1.20
N LYS A 507 -2.96 24.03 2.12
CA LYS A 507 -2.94 23.89 3.60
C LYS A 507 -3.43 22.62 4.35
N PRO A 508 -2.81 22.29 5.50
CA PRO A 508 -2.83 20.98 6.13
C PRO A 508 -3.84 20.87 7.28
N HIS A 509 -4.47 19.71 7.44
CA HIS A 509 -5.19 19.38 8.67
C HIS A 509 -4.35 18.52 9.60
N LYS A 510 -4.21 19.03 10.83
CA LYS A 510 -3.54 18.45 12.00
C LYS A 510 -4.01 17.02 12.28
N THR A 511 -3.05 16.10 12.37
CA THR A 511 -3.19 14.82 13.05
C THR A 511 -3.04 15.02 14.56
N LEU A 512 -4.09 14.69 15.31
CA LEU A 512 -3.98 14.40 16.75
C LEU A 512 -3.61 12.92 16.88
N GLY A 513 -2.39 12.66 17.34
CA GLY A 513 -1.91 11.33 17.67
C GLY A 513 -2.60 10.78 18.91
N ILE A 514 -2.78 9.47 18.95
CA ILE A 514 -3.10 8.75 20.18
C ILE A 514 -2.19 7.53 20.24
N ALA A 515 -1.22 7.64 21.14
CA ALA A 515 -0.54 6.53 21.77
C ALA A 515 -1.45 5.91 22.84
N GLY A 516 -1.23 4.64 23.16
CA GLY A 516 -1.65 4.07 24.44
C GLY A 516 -2.48 2.80 24.36
N PHE A 517 -1.80 1.67 24.41
CA PHE A 517 -2.32 0.41 24.93
C PHE A 517 -2.67 0.59 26.41
N LEU A 518 -3.87 0.18 26.84
CA LEU A 518 -4.17 -0.33 28.19
C LEU A 518 -5.47 -1.15 28.10
N GLY A 519 -5.47 -2.33 28.73
CA GLY A 519 -6.48 -3.37 28.53
C GLY A 519 -7.65 -3.38 29.50
N VAL A 520 -8.55 -4.33 29.18
CA VAL A 520 -9.58 -5.00 30.01
C VAL A 520 -10.86 -4.22 30.33
N GLY A 521 -12.01 -4.82 29.96
CA GLY A 521 -13.33 -4.51 30.49
C GLY A 521 -14.48 -4.93 29.57
N ASP A 522 -14.99 -6.15 29.74
CA ASP A 522 -16.26 -6.60 29.15
C ASP A 522 -17.40 -5.69 29.60
N THR A 523 -18.06 -5.00 28.66
CA THR A 523 -19.44 -4.52 28.85
C THR A 523 -20.17 -4.47 27.51
N GLU A 524 -21.28 -5.21 27.46
CA GLU A 524 -22.27 -5.21 26.39
C GLU A 524 -23.07 -3.89 26.41
N LEU A 525 -22.76 -2.96 25.50
CA LEU A 525 -23.62 -1.83 25.15
C LEU A 525 -23.26 -1.33 23.76
N GLU A 526 -24.23 -1.33 22.84
CA GLU A 526 -24.12 -0.60 21.57
C GLU A 526 -24.25 0.91 21.88
N SER A 527 -23.21 1.69 21.59
CA SER A 527 -23.24 3.14 21.75
C SER A 527 -23.99 3.81 20.57
N VAL A 528 -24.90 4.71 20.92
CA VAL A 528 -25.72 5.50 20.01
C VAL A 528 -25.00 6.83 19.78
N THR A 529 -24.55 7.10 18.56
CA THR A 529 -24.10 8.45 18.16
C THR A 529 -25.33 9.33 18.00
N SER A 530 -25.47 10.29 18.92
CA SER A 530 -26.52 11.31 18.89
C SER A 530 -26.11 12.51 18.04
N THR A 531 -27.15 13.16 17.55
CA THR A 531 -27.26 14.13 16.46
C THR A 531 -26.89 15.56 16.89
N MET A 532 -26.50 16.38 15.91
CA MET A 532 -26.72 17.84 15.81
C MET A 532 -26.42 18.73 17.04
N SER A 533 -25.40 19.59 16.92
CA SER A 533 -25.29 20.82 17.72
C SER A 533 -25.40 22.04 16.80
N THR A 534 -26.47 22.78 17.03
CA THR A 534 -26.84 24.08 16.46
C THR A 534 -25.81 25.16 16.81
N TRP A 535 -25.36 25.90 15.81
CA TRP A 535 -24.64 27.16 15.99
C TRP A 535 -25.63 28.25 16.46
N ARG A 536 -25.39 28.81 17.64
CA ARG A 536 -25.92 30.12 18.04
C ARG A 536 -24.79 31.01 18.53
N SER A 537 -24.71 32.16 17.89
CA SER A 537 -23.93 33.35 18.18
C SER A 537 -24.42 34.07 19.45
N ASN A 538 -23.47 34.57 20.26
CA ASN A 538 -23.49 35.84 21.01
C ASN A 538 -22.15 35.93 21.77
N GLN A 539 -21.22 36.83 21.43
CA GLN A 539 -21.10 38.23 21.87
C GLN A 539 -21.03 38.44 23.39
N LEU A 540 -19.93 39.12 23.78
CA LEU A 540 -19.73 40.01 24.94
C LEU A 540 -19.43 39.40 26.31
N SER A 541 -18.15 39.26 26.65
CA SER A 541 -17.36 40.17 27.51
C SER A 541 -16.06 39.52 27.94
#